data_AF-A0A3N5UN62-F1
#
_entry.id   AF-A0A3N5UN62-F1
#
_cell.length_a   1.000
_cell.length_b   1.000
_cell.length_c   1.000
_cell.angle_alpha   90.00
_cell.angle_beta   90.00
_cell.angle_gamma   90.00
#
_symmetry.space_group_name_H-M   'P 1'
#
loop_
_entity.id
_entity.type
_entity.pdbx_description
1 polymer ?
#
loop_
_entity_poly.entity_id
_entity_poly.type
_entity_poly.pdbx_seq_one_letter_code
_entity_poly.pdbx_strand_id
1 'polypeptide(L)'
;MATKTLAAIYLKQGHLREAYQILKVLSEKDPFDREIRAKLREVGERLGLSDPPELQEAPPVPHEEDRIRILKGWLANILKQRRR
;
A
#
# COMPACT_ATOMS: atom_id res chain seq x y z
N MET A 1 -13.36 -5.56 7.47
CA MET A 1 -12.51 -5.99 6.34
C MET A 1 -12.41 -4.82 5.36
N ALA A 2 -11.19 -4.35 5.05
CA ALA A 2 -10.99 -3.34 4.01
C ALA A 2 -11.12 -4.00 2.63
N THR A 3 -11.83 -3.36 1.70
CA THR A 3 -12.00 -3.85 0.32
C THR A 3 -11.68 -2.75 -0.69
N LYS A 4 -11.21 -3.12 -1.88
CA LYS A 4 -10.92 -2.16 -2.97
C LYS A 4 -12.15 -1.33 -3.33
N THR A 5 -13.33 -1.93 -3.29
CA THR A 5 -14.61 -1.28 -3.55
C THR A 5 -14.90 -0.19 -2.53
N LEU A 6 -14.62 -0.43 -1.25
CA LEU A 6 -14.82 0.56 -0.20
C LEU A 6 -13.94 1.79 -0.44
N ALA A 7 -12.65 1.59 -0.73
CA ALA A 7 -11.75 2.69 -1.10
C ALA A 7 -12.28 3.48 -2.32
N ALA A 8 -12.78 2.79 -3.36
CA ALA A 8 -13.33 3.44 -4.55
C ALA A 8 -14.60 4.27 -4.26
N ILE A 9 -15.44 3.83 -3.32
CA ILE A 9 -16.63 4.58 -2.90
C ILE A 9 -16.22 5.87 -2.18
N TYR A 10 -15.29 5.80 -1.23
CA TYR A 10 -14.78 6.99 -0.53
C TYR A 10 -14.12 7.98 -1.50
N LEU A 11 -13.42 7.49 -2.53
CA LEU A 11 -12.87 8.36 -3.59
C LEU A 11 -13.94 9.11 -4.37
N LYS A 12 -15.03 8.43 -4.75
CA LYS A 12 -16.15 9.07 -5.46
C LYS A 12 -16.88 10.10 -4.61
N GLN A 13 -16.90 9.91 -3.29
CA GLN A 13 -17.54 10.83 -2.34
C GLN A 13 -16.65 12.01 -1.95
N GLY A 14 -15.39 12.07 -2.40
CA GLY A 14 -14.44 13.13 -2.04
C GLY A 14 -13.76 12.95 -0.69
N HIS A 15 -14.01 11.83 0.00
CA HIS A 15 -13.38 11.44 1.26
C HIS A 15 -11.98 10.85 1.01
N LEU A 16 -11.07 11.71 0.56
CA LEU A 16 -9.73 11.31 0.12
C LEU A 16 -8.89 10.73 1.27
N ARG A 17 -9.06 11.24 2.50
CA ARG A 17 -8.25 10.82 3.66
C ARG A 17 -8.61 9.41 4.12
N GLU A 18 -9.90 9.10 4.15
CA GLU A 18 -10.45 7.79 4.49
C GLU A 18 -10.10 6.78 3.40
N ALA A 19 -10.23 7.16 2.11
CA ALA A 19 -9.79 6.34 0.99
C ALA A 19 -8.29 6.02 1.08
N TYR A 20 -7.46 7.00 1.42
CA TYR A 20 -6.02 6.82 1.58
C TYR A 20 -5.69 5.81 2.68
N GLN A 21 -6.34 5.91 3.84
CA GLN A 21 -6.15 4.95 4.95
C GLN A 21 -6.54 3.52 4.55
N ILE A 22 -7.66 3.36 3.85
CA ILE A 22 -8.12 2.05 3.40
C ILE A 22 -7.14 1.46 2.37
N LEU A 23 -6.67 2.26 1.41
CA LEU A 23 -5.68 1.82 0.43
C LEU A 23 -4.34 1.50 1.09
N LYS A 24 -3.93 2.23 2.12
CA LYS A 24 -2.73 1.94 2.92
C LYS A 24 -2.83 0.56 3.58
N VAL A 25 -3.92 0.29 4.29
CA VAL A 25 -4.17 -1.03 4.91
C VAL A 25 -4.22 -2.14 3.86
N LEU A 26 -4.80 -1.87 2.69
CA LEU A 26 -4.81 -2.83 1.59
C LEU A 26 -3.41 -3.07 1.01
N SER A 27 -2.58 -2.03 0.91
CA SER A 27 -1.19 -2.14 0.45
C SER A 27 -0.28 -2.88 1.44
N GLU A 28 -0.56 -2.78 2.74
CA GLU A 28 0.15 -3.56 3.76
C GLU A 28 -0.16 -5.06 3.64
N LYS A 29 -1.39 -5.38 3.20
CA LYS A 29 -1.84 -6.76 2.99
C LYS A 29 -1.39 -7.33 1.65
N ASP A 30 -1.40 -6.53 0.60
CA ASP A 30 -0.89 -6.87 -0.72
C ASP A 30 -0.01 -5.73 -1.27
N PRO A 31 1.29 -5.75 -0.93
CA PRO A 31 2.21 -4.68 -1.33
C PRO A 31 2.58 -4.73 -2.80
N PHE A 32 2.24 -5.80 -3.54
CA PHE A 32 2.60 -5.97 -4.95
C PHE A 32 1.51 -5.49 -5.91
N ASP A 33 0.31 -5.22 -5.40
CA ASP A 33 -0.81 -4.70 -6.17
C ASP A 33 -0.49 -3.31 -6.76
N ARG A 34 -0.22 -3.31 -8.07
CA ARG A 34 0.09 -2.10 -8.84
C ARG A 34 -1.07 -1.11 -8.84
N GLU A 35 -2.31 -1.60 -8.79
CA GLU A 35 -3.50 -0.76 -8.81
C GLU A 35 -3.66 0.00 -7.49
N ILE A 36 -3.44 -0.67 -6.36
CA ILE A 36 -3.50 -0.04 -5.03
C ILE A 36 -2.39 1.00 -4.88
N ARG A 37 -1.16 0.70 -5.31
CA ARG A 37 -0.04 1.66 -5.26
C ARG A 37 -0.27 2.89 -6.13
N ALA A 38 -0.79 2.70 -7.34
CA ALA A 38 -1.10 3.82 -8.23
C ALA A 38 -2.17 4.74 -7.62
N LYS A 39 -3.24 4.15 -7.05
CA LYS A 39 -4.29 4.90 -6.35
C LYS A 39 -3.76 5.58 -5.08
N LEU A 40 -2.91 4.93 -4.29
CA LEU A 40 -2.29 5.53 -3.10
C LEU A 40 -1.51 6.79 -3.44
N ARG A 41 -0.71 6.73 -4.51
CA ARG A 41 0.08 7.87 -4.99
C ARG A 41 -0.84 9.01 -5.45
N GLU A 42 -1.81 8.71 -6.31
CA GLU A 42 -2.78 9.71 -6.80
C GLU A 42 -3.53 10.40 -5.65
N VAL A 43 -3.96 9.64 -4.64
CA VAL A 43 -4.71 10.17 -3.50
C VAL A 43 -3.80 10.95 -2.56
N GLY A 44 -2.54 10.51 -2.37
CA GLY A 44 -1.53 11.24 -1.61
C GLY A 44 -1.20 12.60 -2.23
N GLU A 45 -1.05 12.65 -3.56
CA GLU A 45 -0.85 13.89 -4.32
C GLU A 45 -2.03 14.85 -4.15
N ARG A 46 -3.27 14.36 -4.26
CA ARG A 46 -4.48 15.18 -4.06
C ARG A 46 -4.64 15.70 -2.62
N LEU A 47 -4.12 14.96 -1.64
CA LEU A 47 -4.14 15.38 -0.22
C LEU A 47 -3.02 16.36 0.12
N GLY A 48 -2.11 16.67 -0.82
CA GLY A 48 -0.93 17.48 -0.53
C GLY A 48 0.02 16.81 0.48
N LEU A 49 -0.06 15.48 0.61
CA LEU A 49 0.88 14.67 1.40
C LEU A 49 2.16 14.36 0.61
N SER A 50 2.23 14.79 -0.65
CA SER A 50 3.47 14.87 -1.39
C SER A 50 4.30 16.02 -0.82
N ASP A 51 5.39 15.69 -0.15
CA ASP A 51 6.49 16.63 0.06
C ASP A 51 6.87 17.30 -1.28
N PRO A 52 7.37 18.56 -1.26
CA PRO A 52 7.65 19.34 -2.46
C PRO A 52 8.50 18.56 -3.49
N PRO A 53 8.32 18.81 -4.80
CA PRO A 53 9.09 18.15 -5.86
C PRO A 53 10.50 18.75 -6.00
N GLU A 54 11.21 18.93 -4.89
CA GLU A 54 12.56 19.48 -4.87
C GLU A 54 13.51 18.41 -4.34
N LEU A 55 14.31 17.89 -5.28
CA LEU A 55 15.45 16.98 -5.10
C LEU A 55 15.14 15.48 -5.20
N GLN A 56 15.80 14.89 -6.19
CA GLN A 56 15.96 13.48 -6.49
C GLN A 56 16.22 12.63 -5.24
N GLU A 57 15.49 11.52 -5.11
CA GLU A 57 16.08 10.18 -5.16
C GLU A 57 15.07 9.29 -5.90
N ALA A 58 15.54 8.33 -6.71
CA ALA A 58 14.68 7.34 -7.34
C ALA A 58 13.71 6.73 -6.31
N PRO A 59 12.50 6.26 -6.68
CA PRO A 59 11.65 5.54 -5.73
C PRO A 59 12.51 4.47 -5.07
N PRO A 60 12.51 4.32 -3.73
CA PRO A 60 13.39 3.37 -3.06
C PRO A 60 13.02 2.02 -3.63
N VAL A 61 13.86 1.52 -4.54
CA VAL A 61 13.80 0.15 -5.01
C VAL A 61 13.89 -0.64 -3.70
N PRO A 62 12.86 -1.42 -3.33
CA PRO A 62 12.93 -2.18 -2.09
C PRO A 62 14.21 -2.99 -2.16
N HIS A 63 15.18 -2.67 -1.29
CA HIS A 63 16.45 -3.37 -1.24
C HIS A 63 16.12 -4.86 -1.08
N GLU A 64 16.91 -5.74 -1.69
CA GLU A 64 16.62 -7.18 -1.71
C GLU A 64 16.32 -7.72 -0.29
N GLU A 65 16.91 -7.11 0.73
CA GLU A 65 16.69 -7.36 2.15
C GLU A 65 15.25 -7.13 2.62
N ASP A 66 14.56 -6.07 2.16
CA ASP A 66 13.16 -5.83 2.48
C ASP A 66 12.26 -6.89 1.85
N ARG A 67 12.58 -7.31 0.61
CA ARG A 67 11.87 -8.41 -0.05
C ARG A 67 12.09 -9.72 0.70
N ILE A 68 13.31 -10.00 1.11
CA ILE A 68 13.66 -11.19 1.90
C ILE A 68 12.92 -11.17 3.24
N ARG A 69 12.85 -10.01 3.91
CA ARG A 69 12.13 -9.87 5.19
C ARG A 69 10.65 -10.14 5.05
N ILE A 70 10.02 -9.59 4.01
CA ILE A 70 8.63 -9.84 3.68
C ILE A 70 8.43 -11.33 3.39
N LEU A 71 9.20 -11.93 2.47
CA LEU A 71 9.09 -13.34 2.11
C LEU A 71 9.25 -14.28 3.32
N LYS A 72 10.18 -13.98 4.23
CA LYS A 72 10.34 -14.73 5.49
C LYS A 72 9.10 -14.65 6.37
N GLY A 73 8.47 -13.47 6.47
CA GLY A 73 7.21 -13.29 7.18
C GLY A 73 6.06 -14.12 6.58
N TRP A 74 5.94 -14.14 5.26
CA TRP A 74 4.94 -14.97 4.56
C TRP A 74 5.20 -16.46 4.75
N LEU A 75 6.45 -16.91 4.65
CA LEU A 75 6.83 -18.31 4.88
C LEU A 75 6.47 -18.76 6.30
N ALA A 76 6.77 -17.93 7.31
CA ALA A 76 6.43 -18.21 8.70
C ALA A 76 4.91 -18.37 8.90
N ASN A 77 4.12 -17.55 8.23
CA ASN A 77 2.66 -17.62 8.31
C ASN A 77 2.10 -18.88 7.64
N ILE A 78 2.63 -19.27 6.48
CA ILE A 78 2.24 -20.51 5.77
C ILE A 78 2.62 -21.76 6.59
N LEU A 79 3.82 -21.78 7.17
CA LEU A 79 4.28 -22.87 8.03
C LEU A 79 3.42 -23.00 9.28
N LYS A 80 3.01 -21.88 9.87
CA LYS A 80 2.09 -21.85 11.02
C LYS A 80 0.72 -22.42 10.66
N GLN A 81 0.21 -22.12 9.47
CA GLN A 81 -1.09 -22.59 9.00
C GLN A 81 -1.08 -24.09 8.65
N ARG A 82 0.05 -24.64 8.19
CA ARG A 82 0.20 -26.06 7.82
C ARG A 82 0.41 -27.01 9.02
N ARG A 83 0.63 -26.45 10.22
CA ARG A 83 0.83 -27.20 11.47
C ARG A 83 -0.45 -27.32 12.32
N ARG A 84 -1.56 -26.80 11.82
CA ARG A 84 -2.94 -27.03 12.29
C ARG A 84 -3.64 -27.98 11.34
#